data_AF-A0A183TCQ7-F1
#
_entry.id   AF-A0A183TCQ7-F1
#
_cell.length_a   1.000
_cell.length_b   1.000
_cell.length_c   1.000
_cell.angle_alpha   90.00
_cell.angle_beta   90.00
_cell.angle_gamma   90.00
#
_symmetry.space_group_name_H-M   'P 1'
#
loop_
_entity.id
_entity.type
_entity.pdbx_description
1 polymer ?
#
loop_
_entity_poly.entity_id
_entity_poly.type
_entity_poly.pdbx_seq_one_letter_code
_entity_poly.pdbx_strand_id
1 'polypeptide(L)' 'MGAGFTFYWSGRPKAELRDAGVAFAIRSDIVGRLPCLPQAINDCLMSLRLPLLGDQFATIISAYAPPMTSSDAAKDEF' A
#
# COMPACT_ATOMS: atom_id res chain seq x y z
N MET A 1 -25.51 -12.04 -3.82
CA MET A 1 -24.65 -11.93 -2.61
C MET A 1 -23.50 -11.02 -2.97
N GLY A 2 -23.40 -9.84 -2.33
CA GLY A 2 -22.43 -8.82 -2.72
C GLY A 2 -20.99 -9.27 -2.47
N ALA A 3 -20.10 -9.09 -3.45
CA ALA A 3 -18.69 -9.33 -3.28
C ALA A 3 -18.12 -8.29 -2.31
N GLY A 4 -17.88 -8.70 -1.07
CA GLY A 4 -17.24 -7.86 -0.06
C GLY A 4 -15.76 -7.63 -0.37
N PHE A 5 -15.24 -6.50 0.11
CA PHE A 5 -13.81 -6.21 0.13
C PHE A 5 -13.37 -5.95 1.57
N THR A 6 -12.20 -6.46 1.92
CA THR A 6 -11.50 -6.14 3.16
C THR A 6 -10.38 -5.15 2.82
N PHE A 7 -10.35 -4.04 3.55
CA PHE A 7 -9.35 -3.00 3.38
C PHE A 7 -8.28 -3.13 4.46
N TYR A 8 -7.03 -3.03 4.03
CA TYR A 8 -5.88 -2.88 4.90
C TYR A 8 -5.21 -1.55 4.56
N TRP A 9 -4.92 -0.73 5.57
CA TRP A 9 -4.37 0.61 5.39
C TRP A 9 -3.23 0.83 6.39
N SER A 10 -2.16 1.44 5.93
CA SER A 10 -1.12 2.03 6.78
C SER A 10 -0.83 3.46 6.35
N GLY A 11 -0.58 4.31 7.35
CA GLY A 11 -0.23 5.70 7.15
C GLY A 11 -0.15 6.41 8.50
N ARG A 12 0.35 7.65 8.48
CA ARG A 12 0.67 8.37 9.73
C ARG A 12 -0.55 8.66 10.60
N PRO A 13 -0.39 8.67 11.95
CA PRO A 13 -1.41 9.15 12.87
C PRO A 13 -1.84 10.58 12.52
N LYS A 14 -3.08 10.94 12.86
CA LYS A 14 -3.70 12.23 12.49
C LYS A 14 -2.97 13.47 13.05
N ALA A 15 -2.02 13.29 13.98
CA ALA A 15 -1.23 14.35 14.58
C ALA A 15 -0.03 14.80 13.72
N GLU A 16 0.31 14.05 12.68
CA GLU A 16 1.40 14.37 11.74
C GLU A 16 0.84 14.71 10.35
N LEU A 17 1.54 15.56 9.60
CA LEU A 17 1.16 15.95 8.24
C LEU A 17 0.97 14.68 7.38
N ARG A 18 -0.19 14.57 6.72
CA ARG A 18 -0.65 13.37 6.00
C ARG A 18 0.01 13.25 4.63
N ASP A 19 1.33 13.20 4.60
CA ASP A 19 2.09 13.20 3.35
C ASP A 19 2.19 11.81 2.70
N ALA A 20 1.88 10.74 3.44
CA ALA A 20 1.97 9.37 2.95
C ALA A 20 0.94 8.41 3.56
N GLY A 21 0.50 7.47 2.74
CA GLY A 21 -0.30 6.33 3.14
C GLY A 21 -0.48 5.35 1.99
N VAL A 22 -0.59 4.07 2.32
CA VAL A 22 -0.77 2.98 1.36
C VAL A 22 -1.84 2.02 1.86
N ALA A 23 -2.54 1.40 0.92
CA ALA A 23 -3.58 0.43 1.22
C ALA A 23 -3.67 -0.69 0.19
N PHE A 24 -4.32 -1.77 0.62
CA PHE A 24 -4.84 -2.83 -0.22
C PHE A 24 -6.36 -2.95 -0.05
N ALA A 25 -7.06 -3.12 -1.17
CA ALA A 25 -8.44 -3.59 -1.20
C ALA A 25 -8.43 -5.03 -1.71
N ILE A 26 -8.81 -5.97 -0.85
CA ILE A 26 -8.74 -7.41 -1.14
C ILE A 26 -10.15 -7.97 -1.13
N ARG A 27 -10.55 -8.71 -2.17
CA ARG A 27 -11.86 -9.36 -2.17
C ARG A 27 -11.96 -10.38 -1.03
N SER A 28 -13.09 -10.41 -0.34
CA SER A 28 -13.28 -11.23 0.87
C SER A 28 -13.13 -12.74 0.62
N ASP A 29 -13.40 -13.23 -0.60
CA ASP A 29 -13.19 -14.62 -0.98
C ASP A 29 -11.70 -15.01 -1.11
N ILE A 30 -10.83 -14.02 -1.30
CA ILE A 30 -9.37 -14.20 -1.36
C ILE A 30 -8.76 -14.09 0.04
N VAL A 31 -9.31 -13.22 0.91
CA VAL A 31 -8.76 -12.97 2.26
C VAL A 31 -8.58 -14.26 3.06
N GLY A 32 -9.56 -15.17 3.02
CA GLY A 32 -9.48 -16.45 3.75
C GLY A 32 -8.47 -17.46 3.17
N ARG A 33 -7.92 -17.19 1.99
CA ARG A 33 -6.91 -18.02 1.32
C ARG A 33 -5.50 -17.47 1.44
N LEU A 34 -5.34 -16.25 1.97
CA LEU A 34 -4.03 -15.63 2.12
C LEU A 34 -3.21 -16.37 3.19
N PRO A 35 -1.93 -16.68 2.92
CA PRO A 35 -1.04 -17.30 3.90
C PRO A 35 -0.73 -16.37 5.08
N CYS A 36 -0.79 -15.05 4.85
CA CYS A 36 -0.62 -14.01 5.85
C CYS A 36 -1.41 -12.75 5.46
N LEU A 37 -1.72 -11.92 6.45
CA LEU A 37 -2.32 -10.62 6.22
C LEU A 37 -1.31 -9.66 5.54
N PRO A 38 -1.77 -8.67 4.77
CA PRO A 38 -0.91 -7.61 4.27
C PRO A 38 -0.06 -6.98 5.38
N GLN A 39 1.23 -6.79 5.12
CA GLN A 39 2.19 -6.24 6.06
C GLN A 39 2.58 -4.82 5.66
N ALA A 40 2.33 -3.87 6.54
CA ALA A 40 2.87 -2.52 6.41
C ALA A 40 4.34 -2.52 6.82
N ILE A 41 5.21 -2.05 5.94
CA ILE A 41 6.65 -1.94 6.17
C ILE A 41 6.99 -0.53 6.67
N ASN A 42 6.37 0.49 6.06
CA ASN A 42 6.40 1.88 6.52
C ASN A 42 5.15 2.63 6.02
N ASP A 43 5.02 3.92 6.31
CA ASP A 43 3.87 4.74 5.89
C ASP A 43 3.68 4.79 4.36
N CYS A 44 4.74 4.54 3.59
CA CYS A 44 4.79 4.60 2.14
C CYS A 44 4.84 3.22 1.48
N LEU A 45 4.92 2.11 2.23
CA LEU A 45 5.24 0.80 1.66
C LEU A 45 4.52 -0.32 2.40
N MET A 46 3.78 -1.13 1.65
CA MET A 46 3.04 -2.27 2.15
C MET A 46 3.14 -3.44 1.18
N SER A 47 3.24 -4.66 1.71
CA SER A 47 3.38 -5.87 0.91
C SER A 47 2.27 -6.89 1.20
N LEU A 48 1.97 -7.71 0.20
CA LEU A 48 0.99 -8.79 0.27
C LEU A 48 1.52 -10.00 -0.49
N ARG A 49 1.51 -11.18 0.14
CA ARG A 49 1.81 -12.45 -0.55
C ARG A 49 0.52 -13.16 -0.95
N LEU A 50 0.29 -13.27 -2.25
CA LEU A 50 -0.85 -13.97 -2.84
C LEU A 50 -0.43 -15.37 -3.29
N PRO A 51 -1.15 -16.43 -2.90
CA PRO A 51 -0.92 -17.76 -3.44
C PRO A 51 -1.33 -17.79 -4.93
N LEU A 52 -0.49 -18.40 -5.77
CA LEU A 52 -0.77 -18.57 -7.20
C LEU A 52 -1.22 -20.02 -7.50
N LEU A 53 -0.29 -20.96 -7.53
CA LEU A 53 -0.53 -22.37 -7.80
C LEU A 53 0.59 -23.20 -7.15
N GLY A 54 0.23 -24.30 -6.49
CA GLY A 54 1.19 -25.12 -5.76
C GLY A 54 1.83 -24.34 -4.61
N ASP A 55 3.16 -24.41 -4.49
CA ASP A 55 3.96 -23.71 -3.47
C ASP A 55 4.45 -22.32 -3.94
N GLN A 56 3.88 -21.79 -5.02
CA GLN A 56 4.29 -20.49 -5.58
C GLN A 56 3.42 -19.35 -5.04
N PHE A 57 4.09 -18.24 -4.71
CA PHE A 57 3.46 -17.00 -4.25
C PHE A 57 3.87 -15.82 -5.13
N ALA A 58 2.93 -14.93 -5.41
CA ALA A 58 3.22 -13.58 -5.92
C ALA A 58 3.33 -12.61 -4.75
N THR A 59 4.30 -11.71 -4.80
CA THR A 59 4.37 -10.57 -3.87
C THR A 59 3.85 -9.33 -4.59
N ILE A 60 2.77 -8.73 -4.09
CA ILE A 60 2.29 -7.42 -4.53
C ILE A 60 2.77 -6.37 -3.56
N ILE A 61 3.29 -5.26 -4.09
CA ILE A 61 3.78 -4.12 -3.32
C ILE A 61 2.90 -2.91 -3.65
N SER A 62 2.34 -2.29 -2.61
CA SER A 62 1.71 -0.98 -2.68
C SER A 62 2.72 0.02 -2.13
N ALA A 63 3.14 0.96 -2.98
CA ALA A 63 4.18 1.92 -2.65
C ALA A 63 3.74 3.34 -3.03
N TYR A 64 4.01 4.28 -2.15
CA TYR A 64 3.95 5.71 -2.43
C TYR A 64 5.37 6.24 -2.53
N ALA A 65 5.69 6.87 -3.67
CA ALA A 65 6.94 7.61 -3.82
C ALA A 65 6.67 9.06 -3.45
N PRO A 66 7.35 9.62 -2.42
CA PRO A 66 7.27 11.05 -2.15
C PRO A 66 7.65 11.82 -3.43
N PRO A 67 6.92 12.90 -3.77
CA PRO A 67 7.34 13.75 -4.86
C PRO A 67 8.75 14.25 -4.58
N MET A 68 9.64 14.20 -5.57
CA MET A 68 10.90 14.92 -5.47
C MET A 68 10.54 16.39 -5.28
N THR A 69 10.87 16.94 -4.11
CA THR A 69 10.82 18.39 -3.89
C THR A 69 11.83 19.01 -4.85
N SER A 70 11.38 19.45 -6.03
CA SER A 70 12.08 20.53 -6.71
C SER A 70 11.95 21.73 -5.78
N SER A 71 13.08 22.22 -5.27
CA SER A 71 13.08 23.51 -4.60
C SER A 71 12.45 24.54 -5.53
N ASP A 72 11.43 25.27 -5.07
CA ASP A 72 10.85 26.40 -5.82
C ASP A 72 11.87 27.52 -6.09
N ALA A 73 13.13 27.37 -5.63
CA ALA A 73 14.25 28.25 -5.94
C ALA A 73 14.76 28.18 -7.40
N ALA A 74 14.21 27.31 -8.25
CA ALA A 74 14.57 27.23 -9.68
C ALA A 74 13.49 27.79 -10.62
N LYS A 75 12.61 28.65 -10.11
CA LYS A 75 11.53 29.29 -10.90
C LYS A 75 11.67 30.80 -11.08
N ASP A 76 12.80 31.38 -10.66
CA ASP A 76 13.09 32.82 -10.79
C ASP A 76 14.43 33.07 -11.50
N GLU A 77 14.66 32.35 -12.59
CA GLU A 77 15.71 32.67 -13.54
C GLU A 77 15.18 32.24 -14.92
N PHE A 78 14.49 33.13 -15.63
CA PHE A 78 14.42 33.33 -17.09
C PHE A 78 13.33 34.35 -17.45
#